data_AF-J3L4Y3-F1
#
_entry.id   AF-J3L4Y3-F1
#
_cell.length_a   1.000
_cell.length_b   1.000
_cell.length_c   1.000
_cell.angle_alpha   90.00
_cell.angle_beta   90.00
_cell.angle_gamma   90.00
#
_symmetry.space_group_name_H-M   'P 1'
#
loop_
_entity.id
_entity.type
_entity.pdbx_description
1 polymer ?
#
loop_
_entity_poly.entity_id
_entity_poly.type
_entity_poly.pdbx_seq_one_letter_code
_entity_poly.pdbx_strand_id
1 'polypeptide(L)' 'MSNCQDYVMFPADPKIDPSPACCGAVQRANMPCVCSKVTPEVEQLICMDKVVFVVNFCKKPFQPGSNCGSYHVPGSLA' A
#
# COMPACT_ATOMS: atom_id res chain seq x y z
N MET A 1 17.35 -4.94 -1.87
CA MET A 1 16.65 -4.34 -0.72
C MET A 1 15.22 -4.03 -1.14
N SER A 2 14.23 -4.51 -0.39
CA SER A 2 12.82 -4.17 -0.60
C SER A 2 12.57 -2.77 -0.01
N ASN A 3 12.31 -1.78 -0.86
CA ASN A 3 12.29 -0.37 -0.42
C ASN A 3 11.16 -0.05 0.56
N CYS A 4 10.11 -0.88 0.65
CA CYS A 4 8.90 -0.56 1.42
C CYS A 4 8.45 -1.63 2.43
N GLN A 5 9.17 -2.75 2.53
CA GLN A 5 8.68 -3.95 3.25
C GLN A 5 8.32 -3.65 4.71
N ASP A 6 9.20 -2.94 5.43
CA ASP A 6 9.02 -2.65 6.85
C ASP A 6 7.86 -1.68 7.14
N TYR A 7 7.38 -0.94 6.13
CA TYR A 7 6.29 0.02 6.29
C TYR A 7 4.91 -0.57 5.98
N VAL A 8 4.84 -1.78 5.41
CA VAL A 8 3.58 -2.37 4.92
C VAL A 8 3.22 -3.70 5.56
N MET A 9 4.14 -4.34 6.29
CA MET A 9 3.87 -5.60 7.00
C MET A 9 3.05 -5.39 8.28
N PHE A 10 2.29 -6.42 8.65
CA PHE A 10 1.64 -6.48 9.97
C PHE A 10 2.67 -6.39 11.11
N PRO A 11 2.28 -5.91 12.30
CA PRO A 11 0.93 -5.48 12.75
C PRO A 11 0.46 -4.16 12.12
N ALA A 12 -0.81 -3.79 12.29
CA ALA A 12 -1.39 -2.56 11.73
C ALA A 12 -0.80 -1.28 12.32
N ASP A 13 -0.45 -1.32 13.61
CA ASP A 13 0.18 -0.23 14.34
C ASP A 13 1.56 -0.63 14.88
N PRO A 14 2.52 0.32 14.97
CA PRO A 14 2.40 1.70 14.51
C PRO A 14 2.53 1.81 12.98
N LYS A 15 1.90 2.84 12.41
CA LYS A 15 2.21 3.33 11.06
C LYS A 15 3.48 4.17 11.12
N ILE A 16 4.51 3.76 10.39
CA ILE A 16 5.82 4.41 10.36
C ILE A 16 5.96 5.16 9.04
N ASP A 17 6.39 6.42 9.10
CA ASP A 17 6.62 7.23 7.92
C ASP A 17 7.62 6.56 6.97
N PRO A 18 7.25 6.36 5.68
CA PRO A 18 8.10 5.69 4.72
C PRO A 18 9.34 6.52 4.38
N SER A 19 10.46 5.84 4.13
CA SER A 19 11.68 6.51 3.68
C SER A 19 11.53 7.14 2.29
N PRO A 20 12.39 8.11 1.93
CA PRO A 20 12.43 8.66 0.57
C PRO A 20 12.62 7.59 -0.50
N ALA A 21 13.39 6.52 -0.20
CA ALA A 21 13.58 5.40 -1.12
C ALA A 21 12.28 4.61 -1.36
N CYS A 22 11.48 4.39 -0.30
CA CYS A 22 10.15 3.79 -0.45
C CYS A 22 9.25 4.67 -1.31
N CYS A 23 9.14 5.96 -1.01
CA CYS A 23 8.30 6.86 -1.81
C CYS A 23 8.76 6.96 -3.26
N GLY A 24 10.07 6.95 -3.53
CA GLY A 24 10.60 6.88 -4.90
C GLY A 24 10.23 5.59 -5.64
N ALA A 25 10.06 4.47 -4.93
CA ALA A 25 9.55 3.23 -5.51
C ALA A 25 8.04 3.32 -5.77
N VAL A 26 7.25 3.80 -4.81
CA VAL A 26 5.80 4.02 -4.94
C VAL A 26 5.48 4.91 -6.13
N GLN A 27 6.21 6.02 -6.28
CA GLN A 27 6.03 6.98 -7.37
C GLN A 27 6.26 6.35 -8.75
N ARG A 28 7.26 5.47 -8.88
CA ARG A 28 7.56 4.77 -10.15
C ARG A 28 6.72 3.52 -10.38
N ALA A 29 6.09 2.97 -9.34
CA ALA A 29 5.34 1.73 -9.44
C ALA A 29 4.11 1.87 -10.36
N ASN A 30 3.88 0.87 -11.20
CA ASN A 30 2.61 0.71 -11.91
C ASN A 30 1.60 0.09 -10.92
N MET A 31 0.80 0.92 -10.25
CA MET A 31 -0.13 0.48 -9.20
C MET A 31 -1.12 -0.59 -9.68
N PRO A 32 -1.78 -0.46 -10.85
CA PRO A 32 -2.60 -1.54 -11.40
C PRO A 32 -1.84 -2.88 -11.52
N CYS A 33 -0.60 -2.85 -12.01
CA CYS A 33 0.23 -4.05 -12.09
C CYS A 33 0.56 -4.62 -10.71
N VAL A 34 0.99 -3.78 -9.76
CA VAL A 34 1.27 -4.21 -8.37
C VAL A 34 0.04 -4.83 -7.73
N CYS A 35 -1.12 -4.18 -7.84
CA CYS A 35 -2.38 -4.66 -7.31
C CYS A 35 -2.81 -6.01 -7.92
N SER A 36 -2.52 -6.24 -9.20
CA SER A 36 -2.78 -7.56 -9.82
C SER A 36 -1.93 -8.71 -9.25
N LYS A 37 -0.87 -8.38 -8.50
CA LYS A 37 0.02 -9.34 -7.83
C LYS A 37 -0.28 -9.50 -6.34
N VAL A 38 -1.18 -8.70 -5.79
CA VAL A 38 -1.65 -8.85 -4.41
C VAL A 38 -2.66 -9.99 -4.40
N THR A 39 -2.20 -11.19 -4.05
CA THR A 39 -3.06 -12.37 -3.87
C THR A 39 -3.53 -12.46 -2.41
N PRO A 40 -4.54 -13.30 -2.09
CA PRO A 40 -4.97 -13.51 -0.71
C PRO A 40 -3.84 -13.94 0.24
N GLU A 41 -2.86 -14.71 -0.24
CA GLU A 41 -1.68 -15.11 0.54
C GLU A 41 -0.76 -13.91 0.83
N VAL A 42 -0.63 -12.98 -0.12
CA VAL A 42 0.11 -11.73 0.09
C VAL A 42 -0.62 -10.83 1.09
N GLU A 43 -1.95 -10.74 1.01
CA GLU A 43 -2.77 -9.97 1.95
C GLU A 43 -2.69 -10.48 3.40
N GLN A 44 -2.29 -11.73 3.62
CA GLN A 44 -2.01 -12.26 4.96
C GLN A 44 -0.66 -11.77 5.53
N LEU A 45 0.26 -11.34 4.65
CA LEU A 45 1.59 -10.87 5.04
C LEU A 45 1.67 -9.34 5.15
N ILE A 46 0.91 -8.62 4.31
CA ILE A 46 0.89 -7.16 4.30
C ILE A 46 -0.38 -6.61 4.93
N CYS A 47 -0.23 -5.56 5.74
CA CYS A 47 -1.34 -4.81 6.28
C CYS A 47 -1.81 -3.77 5.26
N MET A 48 -2.99 -3.98 4.68
CA MET A 48 -3.52 -3.07 3.66
C MET A 48 -3.76 -1.65 4.20
N ASP A 49 -4.08 -1.48 5.48
CA ASP A 49 -4.20 -0.15 6.09
C ASP A 49 -2.87 0.61 6.13
N LYS A 50 -1.77 -0.12 6.28
CA LYS A 50 -0.41 0.43 6.16
C LYS A 50 -0.06 0.72 4.71
N VAL A 51 -0.44 -0.14 3.77
CA VAL A 51 -0.26 0.14 2.33
C VAL A 51 -0.98 1.43 1.96
N VAL A 52 -2.25 1.59 2.35
CA VAL A 52 -3.04 2.82 2.13
C VAL A 52 -2.35 4.02 2.76
N PHE A 53 -1.85 3.89 3.99
CA PHE A 53 -1.08 4.96 4.64
C PHE A 53 0.17 5.35 3.82
N VAL A 54 1.00 4.39 3.42
CA VAL A 54 2.23 4.63 2.65
C VAL A 54 1.93 5.32 1.33
N VAL A 55 0.94 4.85 0.57
CA VAL A 55 0.62 5.45 -0.74
C VAL A 55 0.03 6.86 -0.61
N ASN A 56 -0.74 7.12 0.45
CA ASN A 56 -1.25 8.46 0.78
C ASN A 56 -0.12 9.40 1.19
N PHE A 57 0.76 8.95 2.10
CA PHE A 57 1.93 9.70 2.56
C PHE A 57 2.83 10.08 1.39
N CYS A 58 3.14 9.11 0.53
CA CYS A 58 3.96 9.30 -0.65
C CYS A 58 3.26 10.01 -1.81
N LYS A 59 2.04 10.56 -1.62
CA LYS A 59 1.29 11.37 -2.61
C LYS A 59 0.91 10.62 -3.89
N LYS A 60 0.57 9.34 -3.77
CA LYS A 60 0.03 8.52 -4.87
C LYS A 60 -1.09 7.61 -4.35
N PRO A 61 -2.19 8.18 -3.84
CA PRO A 61 -3.29 7.42 -3.27
C PRO A 61 -3.87 6.45 -4.30
N PHE A 62 -4.41 5.33 -3.81
CA PHE A 62 -5.28 4.51 -4.65
C PHE A 62 -6.53 5.28 -5.03
N GLN A 63 -7.15 4.91 -6.15
CA GLN A 63 -8.45 5.44 -6.51
C GLN A 63 -9.49 4.98 -5.47
N PRO A 64 -10.25 5.89 -4.84
CA PRO A 64 -11.31 5.52 -3.90
C PRO A 64 -12.33 4.58 -4.58
N GLY A 65 -12.74 3.51 -3.89
CA GLY A 65 -13.66 2.51 -4.43
C GLY A 65 -13.06 1.55 -5.48
N SER A 66 -11.75 1.61 -5.71
CA SER A 66 -11.04 0.60 -6.51
C SER A 66 -10.64 -0.62 -5.67
N ASN A 67 -10.27 -1.72 -6.34
CA ASN A 67 -9.72 -2.90 -5.68
C ASN A 67 -8.22 -3.01 -5.92
N CYS A 68 -7.49 -3.48 -4.91
CA CYS A 68 -6.09 -3.86 -5.01
C CYS A 68 -5.91 -5.28 -4.47
N GLY A 69 -5.86 -6.28 -5.37
CA GLY A 69 -6.08 -7.67 -4.97
C GLY A 69 -7.55 -7.91 -4.63
N SER A 70 -7.82 -8.56 -3.50
CA SER A 70 -9.15 -8.67 -2.89
C SER A 70 -9.49 -7.50 -1.98
N TYR A 71 -8.52 -6.67 -1.59
CA TYR A 71 -8.77 -5.48 -0.78
C TYR A 71 -9.54 -4.42 -1.55
N HIS A 72 -10.72 -4.06 -1.03
CA HIS A 72 -11.50 -2.94 -1.52
C HIS A 72 -11.04 -1.65 -0.83
N VAL A 73 -10.48 -0.73 -1.60
CA VAL A 73 -10.04 0.59 -1.11
C VAL A 73 -11.28 1.35 -0.67
N PRO A 74 -11.37 1.76 0.61
CA PRO A 74 -12.49 2.55 1.08
C PRO A 74 -12.66 3.77 0.18
N GLY A 75 -13.86 3.94 -0.36
CA GLY A 75 -14.28 5.25 -0.85
C GLY A 75 -14.11 6.20 0.32
N SER A 76 -13.38 7.30 0.15
CA SER A 76 -13.20 8.30 1.20
C SER A 76 -14.53 8.51 1.92
N LEU A 77 -14.55 8.20 3.22
CA LEU A 77 -15.60 8.68 4.10
C LEU A 77 -15.74 10.18 3.82
N ALA A 78 -16.95 10.60 3.47
CA ALA A 78 -17.34 11.99 3.44
C ALA A 78 -17.05 12.64 4.80
#